data_AF-A0A7Z1AZM1-F1
#
_entry.id   AF-A0A7Z1AZM1-F1
#
_cell.length_a   1.000
_cell.length_b   1.000
_cell.length_c   1.000
_cell.angle_alpha   90.00
_cell.angle_beta   90.00
_cell.angle_gamma   90.00
#
_symmetry.space_group_name_H-M   'P 1'
#
loop_
_entity.id
_entity.type
_entity.pdbx_description
1 polymer ?
#
loop_
_entity_poly.entity_id
_entity_poly.type
_entity_poly.pdbx_seq_one_letter_code
_entity_poly.pdbx_strand_id
1 'polypeptide(L)'
;MGSLGVPELLIIAGVIVLLFGARKLPEMARSIGKSAKAFKEETKGMRGGDDGDTAETTTQTPTAQATVQPQAQLPQSQPPVPNTSQQVNGTHPAEQSQQNKNAG
;
A
#
# COMPACT_ATOMS: atom_id res chain seq x y z
N MET A 1 11.06 17.87 -45.02
CA MET A 1 11.63 17.60 -43.68
C MET A 1 10.52 16.98 -42.86
N GLY A 2 10.60 15.67 -42.60
CA GLY A 2 9.49 14.88 -42.04
C GLY A 2 9.03 15.44 -40.70
N SER A 3 7.78 15.90 -40.64
CA SER A 3 7.14 16.19 -39.37
C SER A 3 6.91 14.86 -38.68
N LEU A 4 7.57 14.64 -37.54
CA LEU A 4 7.19 13.61 -36.56
C LEU A 4 5.78 13.94 -36.08
N GLY A 5 4.82 13.50 -36.88
CA GLY A 5 3.43 13.76 -36.66
C GLY A 5 2.84 12.72 -35.72
N VAL A 6 1.56 12.92 -35.43
CA VAL A 6 0.72 11.95 -34.74
C VAL A 6 0.84 10.52 -35.32
N PRO A 7 0.99 10.30 -36.66
CA PRO A 7 1.09 8.94 -37.22
C PRO A 7 2.31 8.15 -36.72
N GLU A 8 3.51 8.74 -36.74
CA GLU A 8 4.74 8.08 -36.24
C GLU A 8 4.63 7.73 -34.75
N LEU A 9 4.08 8.65 -33.94
CA LEU A 9 3.87 8.40 -32.51
C LEU A 9 2.91 7.24 -32.25
N LEU A 10 1.84 7.11 -33.06
CA LEU A 10 0.91 5.99 -32.96
C LEU A 10 1.56 4.65 -33.30
N ILE A 11 2.45 4.61 -34.30
CA ILE A 11 3.20 3.39 -34.65
C ILE A 11 4.11 2.98 -33.49
N ILE A 12 4.87 3.92 -32.92
CA ILE A 12 5.76 3.64 -31.78
C ILE A 12 4.96 3.20 -30.56
N ALA A 13 3.88 3.91 -30.24
CA ALA A 13 2.97 3.53 -29.15
C ALA A 13 2.38 2.13 -29.39
N GLY A 14 2.03 1.79 -30.64
CA GLY A 14 1.56 0.47 -31.03
C GLY A 14 2.58 -0.63 -30.76
N VAL A 15 3.86 -0.42 -31.08
CA VAL A 15 4.93 -1.37 -30.76
C VAL A 15 5.07 -1.56 -29.25
N ILE A 16 5.04 -0.48 -28.47
CA ILE A 16 5.11 -0.54 -27.00
C ILE A 16 3.89 -1.31 -26.43
N VAL A 17 2.68 -1.04 -26.93
CA VAL A 17 1.47 -1.79 -26.56
C VAL A 17 1.61 -3.28 -26.89
N LEU A 18 2.27 -3.63 -28.01
CA LEU A 18 2.46 -5.03 -28.40
C LEU A 18 3.44 -5.76 -27.47
N LEU A 19 4.48 -5.07 -27.00
CA LEU A 19 5.48 -5.62 -26.08
C LEU A 19 4.99 -5.72 -24.64
N PHE A 20 4.37 -4.65 -24.13
CA PHE A 20 3.96 -4.54 -22.73
C PHE A 20 2.49 -4.93 -22.50
N GLY A 21 1.66 -4.89 -23.54
CA GLY A 21 0.23 -5.14 -23.49
C GLY A 21 -0.61 -3.89 -23.21
N ALA A 22 -1.83 -3.85 -23.77
CA ALA A 22 -2.77 -2.73 -23.63
C ALA A 22 -3.21 -2.46 -22.19
N ARG A 23 -3.10 -3.43 -21.28
CA ARG A 23 -3.43 -3.28 -19.85
C ARG A 23 -2.29 -2.68 -19.03
N LYS A 24 -1.04 -2.84 -19.46
CA LYS A 24 0.15 -2.47 -18.67
C LYS A 24 0.50 -1.00 -18.79
N LEU A 25 0.35 -0.41 -19.98
CA LEU A 25 0.53 1.04 -20.17
C LEU A 25 -0.39 1.92 -19.31
N PRO A 26 -1.72 1.72 -19.25
CA PRO A 26 -2.58 2.55 -18.41
C PRO A 26 -2.34 2.32 -16.92
N GLU A 27 -1.94 1.11 -16.51
CA GLU A 27 -1.54 0.81 -15.14
C GLU A 27 -0.30 1.62 -14.73
N MET A 28 0.76 1.58 -15.55
CA MET A 28 2.01 2.32 -15.32
C MET A 28 1.79 3.83 -15.39
N ALA A 29 0.96 4.32 -16.32
CA ALA A 29 0.63 5.72 -16.42
C ALA A 29 -0.14 6.22 -15.17
N ARG A 30 -1.07 5.42 -14.63
CA ARG A 30 -1.80 5.75 -13.39
C ARG A 30 -0.87 5.81 -12.17
N SER A 31 0.05 4.85 -12.00
CA SER A 31 0.98 4.86 -10.87
C SER A 31 1.96 6.03 -10.96
N ILE A 32 2.55 6.26 -12.13
CA ILE A 32 3.46 7.39 -12.37
C ILE A 32 2.73 8.72 -12.19
N GLY A 33 1.50 8.84 -12.70
CA GLY A 33 0.66 10.02 -12.57
C GLY A 33 0.34 10.36 -11.11
N LYS A 34 0.09 9.36 -10.26
CA LYS A 34 -0.15 9.57 -8.83
C LYS A 34 1.08 10.14 -8.12
N SER A 35 2.27 9.59 -8.38
CA SER A 35 3.53 10.13 -7.83
C SER A 35 3.87 11.51 -8.38
N ALA A 36 3.65 11.75 -9.67
CA ALA A 36 3.88 13.04 -10.31
C ALA A 36 2.91 14.12 -9.79
N LYS A 37 1.65 13.76 -9.49
CA LYS A 37 0.66 14.66 -8.88
C LYS A 37 1.10 15.07 -7.47
N ALA A 38 1.46 14.11 -6.62
CA ALA A 38 1.93 14.39 -5.26
C ALA A 38 3.18 15.30 -5.27
N PHE A 39 4.16 15.01 -6.13
CA PHE A 39 5.35 15.85 -6.30
C PHE A 39 5.00 17.27 -6.78
N LYS A 40 4.03 17.40 -7.69
CA LYS A 40 3.57 18.70 -8.18
C LYS A 40 2.82 19.49 -7.11
N GLU A 41 2.02 18.84 -6.28
CA GLU A 41 1.32 19.46 -5.15
C GLU A 41 2.30 19.99 -4.09
N GLU A 42 3.32 19.19 -3.73
CA GLU A 42 4.38 19.60 -2.81
C GLU A 42 5.22 20.77 -3.38
N THR A 43 5.63 20.66 -4.65
CA THR A 43 6.38 21.72 -5.33
C THR A 43 5.56 23.00 -5.50
N LYS A 44 4.23 22.90 -5.68
CA LYS A 44 3.32 24.04 -5.79
C LYS A 44 3.14 24.76 -4.45
N GLY A 45 3.08 24.01 -3.34
CA GLY A 45 3.09 24.56 -1.98
C GLY A 45 4.35 25.37 -1.66
N MET A 46 5.51 24.96 -2.19
CA MET A 46 6.77 25.71 -2.05
C MET A 46 6.85 26.97 -2.92
N ARG A 47 6.13 27.02 -4.04
CA ARG A 47 6.13 28.16 -4.99
C ARG A 47 5.03 29.19 -4.73
N GLY A 48 4.23 29.05 -3.67
CA GLY A 48 3.33 30.09 -3.18
C GLY A 48 2.13 30.39 -4.09
N GLY A 49 1.52 29.37 -4.70
CA GLY A 49 0.32 29.55 -5.53
C GLY A 49 -0.76 28.53 -5.19
N ASP A 50 -1.87 29.01 -4.64
CA ASP A 50 -3.15 28.31 -4.55
C ASP A 50 -3.76 28.22 -5.95
N ASP A 51 -4.09 27.00 -6.39
CA ASP A 51 -5.25 26.71 -7.26
C ASP A 51 -5.48 25.21 -7.15
N GLY A 52 -6.58 24.84 -6.50
CA GLY A 52 -7.06 23.47 -6.44
C GLY A 52 -7.61 23.03 -7.79
N ASP A 53 -7.18 21.86 -8.25
CA ASP A 53 -7.94 21.08 -9.21
C ASP A 53 -7.94 19.61 -8.76
N THR A 54 -9.04 19.27 -8.11
CA THR A 54 -9.40 17.93 -7.68
C THR A 54 -9.98 17.19 -8.88
N ALA A 55 -9.11 16.58 -9.69
CA ALA A 55 -9.53 15.43 -10.50
C ALA A 55 -9.46 14.18 -9.63
N GLU A 56 -10.50 13.98 -8.80
CA GLU A 56 -10.85 12.66 -8.31
C GLU A 56 -11.22 11.78 -9.50
N THR A 57 -10.38 10.79 -9.79
CA THR A 57 -10.83 9.58 -10.48
C THR A 57 -10.36 8.40 -9.68
N THR A 58 -11.18 8.12 -8.66
CA THR A 58 -11.40 6.78 -8.12
C THR A 58 -11.64 5.82 -9.29
N THR A 59 -10.62 5.04 -9.67
CA THR A 59 -10.84 3.65 -10.07
C THR A 59 -10.16 2.79 -9.03
N GLN A 60 -10.71 2.85 -7.82
CA GLN A 60 -10.80 1.64 -7.02
C GLN A 60 -11.85 0.77 -7.73
N THR A 61 -11.45 -0.40 -8.20
CA THR A 61 -12.40 -1.51 -8.36
C THR A 61 -11.91 -2.64 -7.46
N PRO A 62 -12.83 -3.25 -6.69
CA PRO A 62 -12.55 -3.85 -5.40
C PRO A 62 -11.95 -5.26 -5.51
N THR A 63 -11.22 -5.65 -4.48
CA THR A 63 -11.38 -6.95 -3.83
C THR A 63 -11.43 -8.19 -4.73
N ALA A 64 -10.27 -8.81 -4.94
CA ALA A 64 -10.17 -10.24 -4.66
C ALA A 64 -9.51 -10.39 -3.27
N GLN A 65 -10.23 -9.96 -2.23
CA GLN A 65 -10.18 -10.72 -0.98
C GLN A 65 -10.76 -12.07 -1.36
N ALA A 66 -9.89 -13.02 -1.69
CA ALA A 66 -10.20 -14.41 -1.47
C ALA A 66 -10.35 -14.55 0.05
N THR A 67 -11.58 -14.35 0.50
CA THR A 67 -12.26 -15.13 1.53
C THR A 67 -11.31 -15.88 2.47
N VAL A 68 -11.29 -15.44 3.72
CA VAL A 68 -11.20 -16.38 4.84
C VAL A 68 -12.28 -17.46 4.65
N GLN A 69 -11.90 -18.62 4.14
CA GLN A 69 -12.62 -19.88 4.33
C GLN A 69 -11.62 -20.96 4.77
N PRO A 70 -11.35 -21.08 6.08
CA PRO A 70 -10.94 -22.33 6.69
C PRO A 70 -12.19 -23.16 6.99
N GLN A 71 -12.65 -23.99 6.05
CA GLN A 71 -13.52 -25.14 6.38
C GLN A 71 -13.65 -26.14 5.22
N ALA A 72 -12.73 -27.11 5.23
CA ALA A 72 -13.00 -28.51 4.92
C ALA A 72 -11.85 -29.34 5.55
N GLN A 73 -11.94 -29.54 6.86
CA GLN A 73 -11.12 -30.55 7.53
C GLN A 73 -11.59 -31.93 7.04
N LEU A 74 -10.71 -32.63 6.33
CA LEU A 74 -10.60 -34.09 6.43
C LEU A 74 -9.35 -34.38 7.28
N PRO A 75 -9.46 -35.23 8.32
CA PRO A 75 -8.43 -35.39 9.34
C PRO A 75 -7.22 -36.19 8.81
N GLN A 76 -5.99 -35.67 8.95
CA GLN A 76 -4.86 -36.32 9.66
C GLN A 76 -3.45 -35.69 9.37
N SER A 77 -2.76 -35.38 10.47
CA SER A 77 -1.30 -35.45 10.70
C SER A 77 -0.35 -34.39 10.11
N GLN A 78 -0.36 -33.18 10.67
CA GLN A 78 0.90 -32.44 10.90
C GLN A 78 0.71 -31.41 12.04
N PRO A 79 1.51 -31.42 13.12
CA PRO A 79 1.44 -30.41 14.17
C PRO A 79 2.19 -29.14 13.77
N PRO A 80 1.52 -28.00 13.50
CA PRO A 80 2.16 -26.69 13.53
C PRO A 80 2.42 -26.31 15.00
N VAL A 81 3.69 -26.08 15.31
CA VAL A 81 4.23 -25.73 16.62
C VAL A 81 3.56 -24.51 17.29
N PRO A 82 3.46 -24.49 18.63
CA PRO A 82 2.80 -23.43 19.40
C PRO A 82 3.49 -22.07 19.23
N ASN A 83 2.65 -21.06 18.96
CA ASN A 83 2.98 -19.65 18.86
C ASN A 83 3.56 -19.14 20.19
N THR A 84 4.87 -19.20 20.36
CA THR A 84 5.58 -18.70 21.56
C THR A 84 6.22 -17.37 21.23
N SER A 85 5.39 -16.34 21.15
CA SER A 85 5.84 -14.96 21.28
C SER A 85 4.66 -14.10 21.70
N GLN A 86 4.78 -13.55 22.92
CA GLN A 86 4.07 -12.36 23.39
C GLN A 86 2.61 -12.50 23.83
N GLN A 87 2.35 -13.28 24.89
CA GLN A 87 1.24 -12.97 25.80
C GLN A 87 1.63 -13.31 27.25
N VAL A 88 2.42 -12.45 27.89
CA VAL A 88 2.52 -12.40 29.35
C VAL A 88 1.96 -11.06 29.81
N ASN A 89 0.64 -11.00 29.90
CA ASN A 89 -0.07 -9.96 30.62
C ASN A 89 -0.49 -10.58 31.95
N GLY A 90 0.42 -10.55 32.92
CA GLY A 90 0.27 -11.10 34.26
C GLY A 90 0.75 -10.11 35.29
N THR A 91 -0.17 -9.24 35.69
CA THR A 91 -0.40 -8.71 37.05
C THR A 91 0.61 -9.14 38.13
N HIS A 92 1.43 -8.20 38.60
CA HIS A 92 1.98 -8.21 39.96
C HIS A 92 1.54 -6.94 40.70
N PRO A 93 0.50 -7.02 41.54
CA PRO A 93 0.23 -6.04 42.59
C PRO A 93 0.58 -6.67 43.95
N ALA A 94 1.75 -6.34 44.50
CA ALA A 94 2.08 -6.36 45.94
C ALA A 94 3.60 -6.47 46.12
N GLU A 95 4.24 -5.41 46.62
CA GLU A 95 5.35 -5.44 47.59
C GLU A 95 6.09 -4.09 47.57
N GLN A 96 5.63 -3.12 48.36
CA GLN A 96 6.49 -2.16 49.07
C GLN A 96 5.69 -1.33 50.07
N SER A 97 4.89 -2.02 50.88
CA SER A 97 4.42 -1.53 52.17
C SER A 97 5.12 -2.39 53.21
N GLN A 98 5.92 -1.78 54.10
CA GLN A 98 6.68 -2.39 55.22
C GLN A 98 8.18 -2.65 54.99
N GLN A 99 9.00 -1.61 54.78
CA GLN A 99 10.34 -1.61 55.38
C GLN A 99 10.91 -0.19 55.36
N ASN A 100 10.62 0.57 56.41
CA ASN A 100 11.48 1.60 57.03
C ASN A 100 10.61 2.67 57.70
N LYS A 101 9.83 2.22 58.68
CA LYS A 101 9.60 2.99 59.90
C LYS A 101 10.33 2.20 61.00
N ASN A 102 11.08 2.91 61.82
CA ASN A 102 11.61 2.50 63.12
C ASN A 102 13.05 1.93 63.15
N ALA A 103 14.05 2.79 63.38
CA ALA A 103 14.86 2.81 64.60
C ALA A 103 16.16 3.63 64.43
N GLY A 104 16.34 4.68 65.23
CA GLY A 104 17.62 5.39 65.44
C GLY A 104 17.52 6.90 65.29
#